data_AF-A0A430AQ20-F1
#
_entry.id   AF-A0A430AQ20-F1
#
_cell.length_a   1.000
_cell.length_b   1.000
_cell.length_c   1.000
_cell.angle_alpha   90.00
_cell.angle_beta   90.00
_cell.angle_gamma   90.00
#
_symmetry.space_group_name_H-M   'P 1'
#
loop_
_entity.id
_entity.type
_entity.pdbx_description
1 polymer ?
#
loop_
_entity_poly.entity_id
_entity_poly.type
_entity_poly.pdbx_seq_one_letter_code
_entity_poly.pdbx_strand_id
1 'polypeptide(L)'
;MKKIMNQPSAIVDEMIQGLTKSYPDYVSRLENTNVIVRSDLKNMSQTVGLVSGGGSGHEPSHAGFVGEGMLTAAVCGEVFTSPTPDQIFEAIKASDTGKGVFLIIKNYSGDVMNFDMAKDMAEMEGIKVDSIIVDDDIAVEDSTYTQGRRGVAGTVLVHKILGGLAAEGASLEEISDFAKQLVPQIKTIGLALTGATVPEVGKPGFVLADDEIEYGVGIHGEPGYRKEKIKTSYEFGQELIGRLSKEFQFKQGDTYGVLVNGLGATPLMEQFVFINDVLNQLDETGLKIAFTKVGNYMTSLEMAGISLTLIKLENRYLELLNKSVHTIAW
;
A
#
# COMPACT_ATOMS: atom_id res chain seq x y z
N MET A 1 14.26 -2.83 -23.76
CA MET A 1 13.53 -3.10 -22.49
C MET A 1 13.84 -4.52 -22.04
N LYS A 2 14.16 -4.76 -20.77
CA LYS A 2 14.36 -6.10 -20.20
C LYS A 2 13.22 -6.38 -19.23
N LYS A 3 12.26 -7.22 -19.62
CA LYS A 3 11.16 -7.69 -18.76
C LYS A 3 10.88 -9.15 -19.09
N ILE A 4 10.49 -9.92 -18.08
CA ILE A 4 9.98 -11.29 -18.26
C ILE A 4 8.47 -11.17 -18.45
N MET A 5 8.03 -11.16 -19.71
CA MET A 5 6.62 -11.03 -20.09
C MET A 5 6.39 -11.59 -21.49
N ASN A 6 5.15 -11.95 -21.82
CA ASN A 6 4.74 -12.25 -23.18
C ASN A 6 4.33 -10.96 -23.90
N GLN A 7 3.02 -10.69 -24.00
CA GLN A 7 2.50 -9.46 -24.59
C GLN A 7 2.24 -8.41 -23.50
N PRO A 8 2.65 -7.14 -23.68
CA PRO A 8 2.43 -6.09 -22.68
C PRO A 8 0.97 -5.96 -22.23
N SER A 9 0.02 -6.03 -23.16
CA SER A 9 -1.41 -5.92 -22.88
C SER A 9 -2.02 -7.12 -22.16
N ALA A 10 -1.29 -8.24 -22.05
CA ALA A 10 -1.74 -9.44 -21.34
C ALA A 10 -1.09 -9.57 -19.95
N ILE A 11 -0.20 -8.66 -19.57
CA ILE A 11 0.67 -8.84 -18.40
C ILE A 11 -0.10 -8.96 -17.09
N VAL A 12 -1.17 -8.17 -16.91
CA VAL A 12 -2.01 -8.21 -15.70
C VAL A 12 -2.82 -9.51 -15.64
N ASP A 13 -3.40 -9.92 -16.77
CA ASP A 13 -4.15 -11.18 -16.85
C ASP A 13 -3.26 -12.40 -16.59
N GLU A 14 -2.08 -12.46 -17.21
CA GLU A 14 -1.09 -13.53 -17.01
C GLU A 14 -0.57 -13.56 -15.57
N MET A 15 -0.34 -12.39 -14.96
CA MET A 15 0.04 -12.26 -13.56
C MET A 15 -1.03 -12.83 -12.64
N ILE A 16 -2.30 -12.44 -12.82
CA ILE A 16 -3.45 -12.93 -12.04
C ILE A 16 -3.59 -14.45 -12.17
N GLN A 17 -3.45 -14.98 -13.39
CA GLN A 17 -3.44 -16.43 -13.61
C GLN A 17 -2.29 -17.12 -12.89
N GLY A 18 -1.08 -16.54 -12.94
CA GLY A 18 0.09 -17.07 -12.25
C GLY A 18 -0.09 -17.07 -10.73
N LEU A 19 -0.60 -15.97 -10.16
CA LEU A 19 -0.88 -15.80 -8.75
C LEU A 19 -1.85 -16.88 -8.24
N THR A 20 -2.99 -17.02 -8.90
CA THR A 20 -4.07 -17.94 -8.47
C THR A 20 -3.72 -19.41 -8.66
N LYS A 21 -2.88 -19.75 -9.66
CA LYS A 21 -2.33 -21.10 -9.81
C LYS A 21 -1.26 -21.44 -8.77
N SER A 22 -0.51 -20.43 -8.30
CA SER A 22 0.59 -20.62 -7.35
C SER A 22 0.10 -20.71 -5.91
N TYR A 23 -0.98 -19.99 -5.57
CA TYR A 23 -1.51 -19.89 -4.21
C TYR A 23 -3.02 -20.19 -4.14
N PRO A 24 -3.48 -21.36 -4.63
CA PRO A 24 -4.90 -21.70 -4.66
C PRO A 24 -5.52 -21.83 -3.26
N ASP A 25 -4.69 -22.14 -2.25
CA ASP A 25 -5.12 -22.21 -0.85
C ASP A 25 -5.33 -20.82 -0.24
N TYR A 26 -4.78 -19.76 -0.83
CA TYR A 26 -4.90 -18.39 -0.31
C TYR A 26 -5.93 -17.57 -1.08
N VAL A 27 -5.89 -17.64 -2.41
CA VAL A 27 -6.65 -16.74 -3.27
C VAL A 27 -7.23 -17.43 -4.50
N SER A 28 -8.31 -16.84 -5.02
CA SER A 28 -8.90 -17.20 -6.31
C SER A 28 -9.28 -15.95 -7.10
N ARG A 29 -9.43 -16.10 -8.41
CA ARG A 29 -9.93 -15.04 -9.29
C ARG A 29 -11.46 -15.10 -9.30
N LEU A 30 -12.12 -13.96 -9.10
CA LEU A 30 -13.56 -13.87 -9.35
C LEU A 30 -13.81 -13.95 -10.86
N GLU A 31 -14.76 -14.80 -11.26
CA GLU A 31 -14.96 -15.19 -12.66
C GLU A 31 -15.15 -13.99 -13.58
N ASN A 32 -14.43 -13.95 -14.71
CA ASN A 32 -14.48 -12.88 -15.72
C ASN A 32 -14.13 -11.47 -15.22
N THR A 33 -13.40 -11.35 -14.11
CA THR A 33 -12.95 -10.05 -13.55
C THR A 33 -11.45 -10.04 -13.29
N ASN A 34 -10.86 -8.87 -13.02
CA ASN A 34 -9.51 -8.76 -12.48
C ASN A 34 -9.51 -8.65 -10.94
N VAL A 35 -10.52 -9.24 -10.29
CA VAL A 35 -10.65 -9.24 -8.83
C VAL A 35 -10.06 -10.51 -8.26
N ILE A 36 -9.15 -10.34 -7.30
CA ILE A 36 -8.62 -11.41 -6.47
C ILE A 36 -9.40 -11.43 -5.17
N VAL A 37 -9.93 -12.60 -4.81
CA VAL A 37 -10.66 -12.83 -3.56
C VAL A 37 -9.98 -13.93 -2.75
N ARG A 38 -10.18 -13.93 -1.44
CA ARG A 38 -9.72 -15.03 -0.58
C ARG A 38 -10.35 -16.37 -1.00
N SER A 39 -9.58 -17.45 -0.95
CA SER A 39 -10.01 -18.80 -1.37
C SER A 39 -11.20 -19.35 -0.56
N ASP A 40 -11.29 -18.95 0.70
CA ASP A 40 -12.29 -19.35 1.68
C ASP A 40 -13.49 -18.38 1.76
N LEU A 41 -13.71 -17.54 0.73
CA LEU A 41 -14.76 -16.51 0.70
C LEU A 41 -16.15 -17.03 1.13
N LYS A 42 -16.51 -18.25 0.70
CA LYS A 42 -17.80 -18.90 1.05
C LYS A 42 -17.93 -19.30 2.52
N ASN A 43 -16.80 -19.49 3.20
CA ASN A 43 -16.72 -19.91 4.60
C ASN A 43 -16.40 -18.73 5.54
N MET A 44 -16.30 -17.51 5.00
CA MET A 44 -16.01 -16.33 5.78
C MET A 44 -17.11 -16.10 6.82
N SER A 45 -16.71 -15.83 8.06
CA SER A 45 -17.62 -15.39 9.12
C SER A 45 -18.39 -14.14 8.68
N GLN A 46 -19.57 -13.90 9.26
CA GLN A 46 -20.32 -12.67 9.03
C GLN A 46 -19.63 -11.47 9.72
N THR A 47 -18.59 -10.94 9.07
CA THR A 47 -17.77 -9.79 9.46
C THR A 47 -17.70 -8.80 8.30
N VAL A 48 -17.36 -7.55 8.56
CA VAL A 48 -17.20 -6.54 7.50
C VAL A 48 -16.17 -7.00 6.46
N GLY A 49 -16.54 -6.96 5.17
CA GLY A 49 -15.62 -7.24 4.07
C GLY A 49 -14.68 -6.06 3.84
N LEU A 50 -13.40 -6.32 3.61
CA LEU A 50 -12.41 -5.28 3.31
C LEU A 50 -11.98 -5.36 1.84
N VAL A 51 -12.14 -4.27 1.09
CA VAL A 51 -11.77 -4.22 -0.33
C VAL A 51 -10.77 -3.09 -0.55
N SER A 52 -9.71 -3.38 -1.29
CA SER A 52 -8.78 -2.37 -1.79
C SER A 52 -8.41 -2.67 -3.25
N GLY A 53 -7.58 -1.84 -3.85
CA GLY A 53 -7.19 -2.00 -5.25
C GLY A 53 -6.43 -0.80 -5.78
N GLY A 54 -6.28 -0.79 -7.10
CA GLY A 54 -5.56 0.24 -7.83
C GLY A 54 -4.88 -0.36 -9.05
N GLY A 55 -4.04 0.44 -9.70
CA GLY A 55 -3.21 -0.04 -10.80
C GLY A 55 -2.28 -1.19 -10.39
N SER A 56 -2.04 -2.12 -11.32
CA SER A 56 -1.05 -3.17 -11.15
C SER A 56 0.38 -2.59 -11.24
N GLY A 57 1.37 -3.36 -10.81
CA GLY A 57 2.78 -2.95 -10.79
C GLY A 57 3.30 -2.51 -9.42
N HIS A 58 2.51 -2.74 -8.37
CA HIS A 58 2.89 -2.48 -6.98
C HIS A 58 3.00 -3.77 -6.15
N GLU A 59 3.03 -4.93 -6.80
CA GLU A 59 2.99 -6.23 -6.14
C GLU A 59 4.07 -6.32 -5.04
N PRO A 60 3.75 -6.84 -3.85
CA PRO A 60 2.54 -7.60 -3.53
C PRO A 60 1.26 -6.77 -3.28
N SER A 61 1.32 -5.44 -3.27
CA SER A 61 0.11 -4.61 -3.19
C SER A 61 -0.78 -4.78 -4.42
N HIS A 62 -2.06 -5.14 -4.31
CA HIS A 62 -2.81 -5.47 -3.08
C HIS A 62 -3.12 -6.96 -2.92
N ALA A 63 -3.05 -7.72 -4.01
CA ALA A 63 -3.49 -9.11 -4.04
C ALA A 63 -2.72 -10.04 -3.07
N GLY A 64 -1.45 -9.72 -2.75
CA GLY A 64 -0.67 -10.47 -1.76
C GLY A 64 -1.16 -10.30 -0.31
N PHE A 65 -2.02 -9.31 -0.05
CA PHE A 65 -2.61 -9.02 1.26
C PHE A 65 -4.07 -9.48 1.36
N VAL A 66 -4.56 -10.27 0.40
CA VAL A 66 -5.87 -10.90 0.45
C VAL A 66 -5.79 -12.18 1.27
N GLY A 67 -6.70 -12.34 2.24
CA GLY A 67 -6.79 -13.50 3.11
C GLY A 67 -7.23 -13.17 4.54
N GLU A 68 -7.20 -14.16 5.42
CA GLU A 68 -7.69 -14.02 6.80
C GLU A 68 -6.90 -12.96 7.58
N GLY A 69 -7.63 -12.04 8.22
CA GLY A 69 -7.05 -10.97 9.04
C GLY A 69 -6.49 -9.76 8.26
N MET A 70 -6.69 -9.71 6.93
CA MET A 70 -6.38 -8.55 6.07
C MET A 70 -7.52 -8.29 5.06
N LEU A 71 -7.23 -8.18 3.76
CA LEU A 71 -8.23 -7.87 2.73
C LEU A 71 -9.10 -9.08 2.41
N THR A 72 -10.38 -8.84 2.14
CA THR A 72 -11.30 -9.83 1.58
C THR A 72 -11.11 -9.97 0.07
N ALA A 73 -10.93 -8.84 -0.60
CA ALA A 73 -10.66 -8.77 -2.03
C ALA A 73 -9.70 -7.63 -2.40
N ALA A 74 -9.00 -7.82 -3.52
CA ALA A 74 -8.17 -6.81 -4.16
C ALA A 74 -8.54 -6.68 -5.64
N VAL A 75 -8.74 -5.47 -6.11
CA VAL A 75 -9.09 -5.17 -7.50
C VAL A 75 -7.84 -4.72 -8.26
N CYS A 76 -7.42 -5.51 -9.25
CA CYS A 76 -6.24 -5.24 -10.06
C CYS A 76 -6.64 -4.48 -11.34
N GLY A 77 -6.30 -3.19 -11.40
CA GLY A 77 -6.37 -2.40 -12.64
C GLY A 77 -5.20 -2.68 -13.58
N GLU A 78 -5.19 -2.01 -14.74
CA GLU A 78 -4.02 -2.04 -15.63
C GLU A 78 -2.78 -1.44 -14.94
N VAL A 79 -1.59 -1.62 -15.54
CA VAL A 79 -0.34 -1.15 -14.93
C VAL A 79 -0.41 0.37 -14.68
N PHE A 80 -0.25 0.77 -13.41
CA PHE A 80 -0.37 2.15 -12.92
C PHE A 80 -1.69 2.86 -13.27
N THR A 81 -2.77 2.11 -13.53
CA THR A 81 -4.09 2.67 -13.88
C THR A 81 -5.15 2.10 -12.96
N SER A 82 -5.92 2.97 -12.31
CA SER A 82 -7.05 2.59 -11.44
C SER A 82 -8.01 1.61 -12.13
N PRO A 83 -8.50 0.57 -11.44
CA PRO A 83 -9.51 -0.33 -11.97
C PRO A 83 -10.83 0.42 -12.22
N THR A 84 -11.64 -0.11 -13.13
CA THR A 84 -12.93 0.49 -13.47
C THR A 84 -13.97 0.27 -12.37
N PRO A 85 -14.97 1.16 -12.22
CA PRO A 85 -16.00 1.04 -11.18
C PRO A 85 -16.76 -0.29 -11.19
N ASP A 86 -17.00 -0.89 -12.36
CA ASP A 86 -17.67 -2.19 -12.49
C ASP A 86 -16.88 -3.33 -11.84
N GLN A 87 -15.55 -3.35 -11.99
CA GLN A 87 -14.70 -4.35 -11.36
C GLN A 87 -14.68 -4.20 -9.84
N ILE A 88 -14.62 -2.95 -9.36
CA ILE A 88 -14.66 -2.65 -7.93
C ILE A 88 -16.02 -3.04 -7.34
N PHE A 89 -17.09 -2.76 -8.07
CA PHE A 89 -18.44 -3.13 -7.68
C PHE A 89 -18.64 -4.65 -7.58
N GLU A 90 -18.09 -5.45 -8.50
CA GLU A 90 -18.09 -6.91 -8.37
C GLU A 90 -17.31 -7.38 -7.13
N ALA A 91 -16.20 -6.73 -6.78
CA ALA A 91 -15.45 -7.03 -5.56
C ALA A 91 -16.24 -6.69 -4.29
N ILE A 92 -16.98 -5.58 -4.28
CA ILE A 92 -17.88 -5.20 -3.18
C ILE A 92 -18.95 -6.28 -2.99
N LYS A 93 -19.66 -6.66 -4.06
CA LYS A 93 -20.68 -7.71 -4.00
C LYS A 93 -20.13 -9.04 -3.50
N ALA A 94 -18.94 -9.42 -3.98
CA ALA A 94 -18.28 -10.65 -3.53
C ALA A 94 -17.86 -10.61 -2.06
N SER A 95 -17.56 -9.42 -1.53
CA SER A 95 -17.06 -9.24 -0.16
C SER A 95 -18.15 -8.95 0.88
N ASP A 96 -19.41 -8.73 0.47
CA ASP A 96 -20.50 -8.48 1.41
C ASP A 96 -21.01 -9.79 2.04
N THR A 97 -20.75 -9.94 3.34
CA THR A 97 -21.28 -11.06 4.14
C THR A 97 -22.58 -10.70 4.88
N GLY A 98 -23.24 -9.60 4.49
CA GLY A 98 -24.38 -9.01 5.19
C GLY A 98 -24.02 -8.10 6.36
N LYS A 99 -22.73 -7.75 6.51
CA LYS A 99 -22.22 -6.79 7.49
C LYS A 99 -21.71 -5.50 6.86
N GLY A 100 -21.81 -5.37 5.54
CA GLY A 100 -21.28 -4.25 4.78
C GLY A 100 -19.82 -4.43 4.40
N VAL A 101 -19.33 -3.48 3.61
CA VAL A 101 -17.99 -3.51 3.00
C VAL A 101 -17.27 -2.20 3.27
N PHE A 102 -16.00 -2.28 3.64
CA PHE A 102 -15.16 -1.12 3.86
C PHE A 102 -14.08 -1.03 2.77
N LEU A 103 -14.03 0.11 2.09
CA LEU A 103 -13.09 0.40 1.01
C LEU A 103 -11.84 1.11 1.57
N ILE A 104 -10.65 0.59 1.26
CA ILE A 104 -9.38 1.23 1.57
C ILE A 104 -8.78 1.75 0.26
N ILE A 105 -8.81 3.07 0.08
CA ILE A 105 -8.53 3.73 -1.20
C ILE A 105 -7.23 4.52 -1.07
N LYS A 106 -6.26 4.31 -1.95
CA LYS A 106 -5.05 5.16 -2.00
C LYS A 106 -5.44 6.51 -2.58
N ASN A 107 -4.91 7.62 -2.04
CA ASN A 107 -5.25 8.94 -2.56
C ASN A 107 -4.58 9.20 -3.92
N TYR A 108 -5.27 8.79 -4.98
CA TYR A 108 -4.98 9.09 -6.38
C TYR A 108 -6.30 9.43 -7.05
N SER A 109 -6.36 10.47 -7.89
CA SER A 109 -7.63 10.98 -8.42
C SER A 109 -8.44 9.91 -9.17
N GLY A 110 -7.77 9.03 -9.93
CA GLY A 110 -8.43 7.91 -10.61
C GLY A 110 -8.89 6.80 -9.66
N ASP A 111 -8.16 6.54 -8.58
CA ASP A 111 -8.57 5.57 -7.54
C ASP A 111 -9.81 6.12 -6.80
N VAL A 112 -9.73 7.35 -6.29
CA VAL A 112 -10.82 7.99 -5.54
C VAL A 112 -12.10 8.05 -6.39
N MET A 113 -12.03 8.57 -7.62
CA MET A 113 -13.20 8.67 -8.49
C MET A 113 -13.84 7.31 -8.79
N ASN A 114 -13.04 6.29 -9.14
CA ASN A 114 -13.59 5.00 -9.52
C ASN A 114 -14.17 4.22 -8.32
N PHE A 115 -13.53 4.30 -7.16
CA PHE A 115 -14.02 3.66 -5.94
C PHE A 115 -15.27 4.36 -5.39
N ASP A 116 -15.34 5.70 -5.47
CA ASP A 116 -16.55 6.45 -5.08
C ASP A 116 -17.74 6.09 -5.99
N MET A 117 -17.52 5.99 -7.32
CA MET A 117 -18.57 5.54 -8.24
C MET A 117 -19.03 4.10 -7.93
N ALA A 118 -18.10 3.19 -7.62
CA ALA A 118 -18.44 1.81 -7.26
C ALA A 118 -19.18 1.71 -5.92
N LYS A 119 -18.85 2.58 -4.97
CA LYS A 119 -19.59 2.74 -3.71
C LYS A 119 -21.03 3.14 -3.98
N ASP A 120 -21.26 4.18 -4.78
CA ASP A 120 -22.61 4.63 -5.16
C ASP A 120 -23.41 3.50 -5.84
N MET A 121 -22.78 2.74 -6.73
CA MET A 121 -23.40 1.59 -7.39
C MET A 121 -23.82 0.50 -6.37
N ALA A 122 -22.98 0.20 -5.39
CA ALA A 122 -23.25 -0.78 -4.35
C ALA A 122 -24.37 -0.35 -3.39
N GLU A 123 -24.40 0.93 -3.02
CA GLU A 123 -25.45 1.50 -2.17
C GLU A 123 -26.82 1.46 -2.88
N MET A 124 -26.86 1.63 -4.20
CA MET A 124 -28.09 1.46 -4.99
C MET A 124 -28.62 0.03 -4.98
N GLU A 125 -27.76 -0.98 -4.79
CA GLU A 125 -28.17 -2.38 -4.60
C GLU A 125 -28.42 -2.74 -3.12
N GLY A 126 -28.34 -1.77 -2.22
CA GLY A 126 -28.62 -1.96 -0.79
C GLY A 126 -27.46 -2.51 0.02
N ILE A 127 -26.26 -2.57 -0.54
CA ILE A 127 -25.04 -2.94 0.20
C ILE A 127 -24.57 -1.72 0.98
N LYS A 128 -24.36 -1.89 2.30
CA LYS A 128 -23.75 -0.84 3.12
C LYS A 128 -22.27 -0.76 2.82
N VAL A 129 -21.80 0.40 2.39
CA VAL A 129 -20.40 0.62 2.07
C VAL A 129 -19.90 1.88 2.78
N ASP A 130 -18.71 1.80 3.37
CA ASP A 130 -17.98 2.98 3.83
C ASP A 130 -16.53 2.91 3.36
N SER A 131 -15.77 3.99 3.50
CA SER A 131 -14.46 4.11 2.87
C SER A 131 -13.50 4.99 3.67
N ILE A 132 -12.20 4.71 3.51
CA ILE A 132 -11.12 5.61 3.93
C ILE A 132 -10.18 5.89 2.75
N ILE A 133 -9.79 7.15 2.61
CA ILE A 133 -8.71 7.56 1.72
C ILE A 133 -7.42 7.57 2.54
N VAL A 134 -6.38 6.90 2.03
CA VAL A 134 -5.05 6.86 2.63
C VAL A 134 -4.15 7.85 1.88
N ASP A 135 -3.61 8.82 2.62
CA ASP A 135 -2.84 9.96 2.12
C ASP A 135 -1.53 10.16 2.91
N ASP A 136 -0.82 9.05 3.17
CA ASP A 136 0.32 8.98 4.09
C ASP A 136 1.62 9.62 3.56
N ASP A 137 1.73 9.88 2.26
CA ASP A 137 2.95 10.45 1.66
C ASP A 137 3.15 11.93 2.01
N ILE A 138 4.24 12.26 2.71
CA ILE A 138 4.56 13.62 3.14
C ILE A 138 5.47 14.39 2.17
N ALA A 139 5.83 13.77 1.04
CA ALA A 139 6.77 14.36 0.09
C ALA A 139 6.23 15.62 -0.61
N VAL A 140 4.95 15.62 -0.98
CA VAL A 140 4.29 16.68 -1.76
C VAL A 140 2.85 16.89 -1.30
N GLU A 141 2.39 18.14 -1.32
CA GLU A 141 1.00 18.50 -1.00
C GLU A 141 0.05 18.35 -2.20
N ASP A 142 0.54 18.43 -3.43
CA ASP A 142 -0.19 18.14 -4.67
C ASP A 142 0.75 17.45 -5.66
N SER A 143 0.23 16.58 -6.53
CA SER A 143 1.04 15.87 -7.54
C SER A 143 0.31 15.68 -8.87
N THR A 144 1.00 15.14 -9.88
CA THR A 144 0.48 14.96 -11.24
C THR A 144 -0.87 14.23 -11.31
N TYR A 145 -1.12 13.31 -10.36
CA TYR A 145 -2.32 12.46 -10.35
C TYR A 145 -3.11 12.54 -9.04
N THR A 146 -2.81 13.50 -8.16
CA THR A 146 -3.41 13.58 -6.81
C THR A 146 -3.67 15.02 -6.41
N GLN A 147 -4.85 15.24 -5.81
CA GLN A 147 -5.15 16.43 -5.02
C GLN A 147 -4.85 16.10 -3.55
N GLY A 148 -3.98 16.85 -2.91
CA GLY A 148 -3.47 16.47 -1.60
C GLY A 148 -2.30 15.46 -1.68
N ARG A 149 -2.03 14.84 -0.52
CA ARG A 149 -0.95 13.87 -0.33
C ARG A 149 -1.28 12.53 -0.98
N ARG A 150 -0.28 11.84 -1.51
CA ARG A 150 -0.44 10.52 -2.15
C ARG A 150 -0.64 9.40 -1.12
N GLY A 151 -1.33 8.33 -1.51
CA GLY A 151 -1.40 7.09 -0.73
C GLY A 151 -0.34 6.07 -1.14
N VAL A 152 0.57 5.71 -0.25
CA VAL A 152 1.73 4.86 -0.54
C VAL A 152 1.85 3.70 0.47
N ALA A 153 3.07 3.24 0.79
CA ALA A 153 3.35 2.01 1.53
C ALA A 153 2.66 1.92 2.91
N GLY A 154 2.32 3.04 3.55
CA GLY A 154 1.55 3.04 4.79
C GLY A 154 0.15 2.43 4.66
N THR A 155 -0.41 2.41 3.45
CA THR A 155 -1.66 1.70 3.13
C THR A 155 -1.62 0.23 3.56
N VAL A 156 -0.47 -0.44 3.48
CA VAL A 156 -0.36 -1.85 3.89
C VAL A 156 -0.56 -2.02 5.40
N LEU A 157 -0.15 -1.03 6.21
CA LEU A 157 -0.41 -1.01 7.65
C LEU A 157 -1.89 -0.81 7.93
N VAL A 158 -2.58 0.02 7.12
CA VAL A 158 -4.04 0.19 7.20
C VAL A 158 -4.75 -1.12 6.93
N HIS A 159 -4.36 -1.85 5.87
CA HIS A 159 -4.89 -3.19 5.56
C HIS A 159 -4.74 -4.13 6.75
N LYS A 160 -3.54 -4.17 7.34
CA LYS A 160 -3.24 -5.07 8.45
C LYS A 160 -4.07 -4.78 9.70
N ILE A 161 -4.15 -3.50 10.06
CA ILE A 161 -4.78 -3.08 11.31
C ILE A 161 -6.30 -3.18 11.19
N LEU A 162 -6.88 -2.69 10.11
CA LEU A 162 -8.32 -2.79 9.88
C LEU A 162 -8.77 -4.23 9.65
N GLY A 163 -7.95 -5.06 8.99
CA GLY A 163 -8.22 -6.49 8.85
C GLY A 163 -8.25 -7.23 10.18
N GLY A 164 -7.31 -6.91 11.08
CA GLY A 164 -7.31 -7.43 12.44
C GLY A 164 -8.54 -7.00 13.24
N LEU A 165 -9.03 -5.77 13.04
CA LEU A 165 -10.22 -5.23 13.69
C LEU A 165 -11.51 -5.87 13.14
N ALA A 166 -11.62 -6.00 11.82
CA ALA A 166 -12.74 -6.68 11.16
C ALA A 166 -12.84 -8.15 11.59
N ALA A 167 -11.70 -8.84 11.73
CA ALA A 167 -11.65 -10.21 12.23
C ALA A 167 -12.12 -10.36 13.70
N GLU A 168 -12.13 -9.28 14.50
CA GLU A 168 -12.75 -9.26 15.83
C GLU A 168 -14.28 -9.11 15.78
N GLY A 169 -14.86 -8.91 14.60
CA GLY A 169 -16.29 -8.68 14.43
C GLY A 169 -16.73 -7.24 14.64
N ALA A 170 -15.81 -6.27 14.56
CA ALA A 170 -16.13 -4.85 14.60
C ALA A 170 -17.16 -4.49 13.51
N SER A 171 -18.06 -3.55 13.82
CA SER A 171 -19.05 -3.05 12.87
C SER A 171 -18.41 -2.17 11.80
N LEU A 172 -19.15 -1.91 10.71
CA LEU A 172 -18.70 -1.03 9.64
C LEU A 172 -18.40 0.39 10.17
N GLU A 173 -19.25 0.88 11.07
CA GLU A 173 -19.11 2.17 11.72
C GLU A 173 -17.87 2.21 12.63
N GLU A 174 -17.63 1.17 13.43
CA GLU A 174 -16.44 1.07 14.28
C GLU A 174 -15.16 1.06 13.45
N ILE A 175 -15.14 0.33 12.33
CA ILE A 175 -14.00 0.31 11.39
C ILE A 175 -13.78 1.70 10.78
N SER A 176 -14.84 2.38 10.36
CA SER A 176 -14.78 3.74 9.80
C SER A 176 -14.17 4.75 10.78
N ASP A 177 -14.66 4.77 12.01
CA ASP A 177 -14.17 5.68 13.04
C ASP A 177 -12.73 5.35 13.47
N PHE A 178 -12.37 4.06 13.48
CA PHE A 178 -11.01 3.62 13.74
C PHE A 178 -10.06 4.01 12.61
N ALA A 179 -10.48 3.88 11.35
CA ALA A 179 -9.69 4.24 10.17
C ALA A 179 -9.38 5.74 10.12
N LYS A 180 -10.37 6.60 10.42
CA LYS A 180 -10.21 8.06 10.50
C LYS A 180 -9.20 8.49 11.57
N GLN A 181 -9.05 7.70 12.64
CA GLN A 181 -8.04 7.93 13.68
C GLN A 181 -6.68 7.35 13.29
N LEU A 182 -6.67 6.24 12.55
CA LEU A 182 -5.47 5.51 12.16
C LEU A 182 -4.65 6.23 11.09
N VAL A 183 -5.28 6.61 9.96
CA VAL A 183 -4.57 7.17 8.80
C VAL A 183 -3.70 8.38 9.16
N PRO A 184 -4.16 9.36 9.98
CA PRO A 184 -3.33 10.49 10.39
C PRO A 184 -2.06 10.10 11.18
N GLN A 185 -2.02 8.90 11.77
CA GLN A 185 -0.88 8.41 12.55
C GLN A 185 0.18 7.75 11.67
N ILE A 186 -0.04 7.62 10.36
CA ILE A 186 0.85 6.97 9.41
C ILE A 186 1.41 8.04 8.48
N LYS A 187 2.74 8.11 8.37
CA LYS A 187 3.43 9.03 7.46
C LYS A 187 4.56 8.29 6.77
N THR A 188 4.69 8.55 5.47
CA THR A 188 5.66 7.89 4.60
C THR A 188 6.40 8.92 3.77
N ILE A 189 7.68 8.65 3.51
CA ILE A 189 8.48 9.40 2.55
C ILE A 189 9.41 8.44 1.81
N GLY A 190 9.51 8.61 0.49
CA GLY A 190 10.32 7.77 -0.39
C GLY A 190 11.51 8.48 -1.01
N LEU A 191 12.40 7.70 -1.62
CA LEU A 191 13.39 8.15 -2.59
C LEU A 191 13.58 7.09 -3.69
N ALA A 192 13.94 7.53 -4.88
CA ALA A 192 14.37 6.68 -5.98
C ALA A 192 15.83 6.91 -6.35
N LEU A 193 16.48 5.81 -6.72
CA LEU A 193 17.78 5.75 -7.37
C LEU A 193 17.61 5.62 -8.89
N THR A 194 16.54 4.98 -9.35
CA THR A 194 16.20 4.85 -10.77
C THR A 194 14.68 4.90 -10.99
N GLY A 195 14.22 5.29 -12.18
CA GLY A 195 12.81 5.22 -12.55
C GLY A 195 12.36 3.83 -12.99
N ALA A 196 11.05 3.57 -12.88
CA ALA A 196 10.40 2.37 -13.41
C ALA A 196 10.05 2.52 -14.91
N THR A 197 10.02 1.41 -15.65
CA THR A 197 9.52 1.36 -17.03
C THR A 197 8.16 0.66 -17.07
N VAL A 198 7.11 1.38 -17.48
CA VAL A 198 5.81 0.75 -17.73
C VAL A 198 5.91 -0.13 -19.00
N PRO A 199 5.48 -1.41 -18.96
CA PRO A 199 5.59 -2.34 -20.09
C PRO A 199 5.02 -1.80 -21.40
N GLU A 200 3.83 -1.18 -21.37
CA GLU A 200 3.19 -0.65 -22.58
C GLU A 200 3.87 0.61 -23.13
N VAL A 201 4.49 1.41 -22.26
CA VAL A 201 5.09 2.70 -22.62
C VAL A 201 6.48 2.53 -23.24
N GLY A 202 7.21 1.46 -22.90
CA GLY A 202 8.48 1.17 -23.57
C GLY A 202 9.72 1.86 -23.01
N LYS A 203 9.53 2.92 -22.21
CA LYS A 203 10.59 3.80 -21.68
C LYS A 203 10.38 4.13 -20.20
N PRO A 204 11.45 4.50 -19.46
CA PRO A 204 11.34 4.89 -18.06
C PRO A 204 10.40 6.10 -17.87
N GLY A 205 9.66 6.13 -16.77
CA GLY A 205 8.80 7.25 -16.39
C GLY A 205 9.59 8.54 -16.15
N PHE A 206 10.83 8.41 -15.65
CA PHE A 206 11.81 9.48 -15.53
C PHE A 206 13.22 8.92 -15.63
N VAL A 207 14.21 9.81 -15.84
CA VAL A 207 15.63 9.47 -15.94
C VAL A 207 16.41 10.35 -14.96
N LEU A 208 17.36 9.73 -14.27
CA LEU A 208 18.36 10.36 -13.41
C LEU A 208 19.75 10.11 -14.01
N ALA A 209 20.70 11.01 -13.78
CA ALA A 209 22.10 10.71 -14.09
C ALA A 209 22.64 9.57 -13.19
N ASP A 210 23.74 8.95 -13.59
CA ASP A 210 24.34 7.79 -12.88
C ASP A 210 24.68 8.07 -11.40
N ASP A 211 24.87 9.35 -11.05
CA ASP A 211 25.19 9.82 -9.71
C ASP A 211 24.06 10.63 -9.07
N GLU A 212 22.84 10.58 -9.62
CA GLU A 212 21.67 11.30 -9.12
C GLU A 212 20.63 10.39 -8.46
N ILE A 213 19.94 10.95 -7.46
CA ILE A 213 18.80 10.36 -6.77
C ILE A 213 17.65 11.38 -6.74
N GLU A 214 16.43 10.94 -6.48
CA GLU A 214 15.26 11.81 -6.35
C GLU A 214 14.48 11.50 -5.07
N TYR A 215 14.39 12.50 -4.19
CA TYR A 215 13.59 12.40 -2.96
C TYR A 215 12.12 12.69 -3.22
N GLY A 216 11.25 11.92 -2.59
CA GLY A 216 9.82 12.11 -2.63
C GLY A 216 9.17 11.65 -3.92
N VAL A 217 9.80 10.72 -4.65
CA VAL A 217 9.17 10.11 -5.83
C VAL A 217 7.87 9.40 -5.45
N GLY A 218 6.87 9.45 -6.33
CA GLY A 218 5.64 8.66 -6.17
C GLY A 218 5.78 7.23 -6.70
N ILE A 219 4.81 6.37 -6.36
CA ILE A 219 4.83 4.95 -6.77
C ILE A 219 4.49 4.73 -8.25
N HIS A 220 4.05 5.75 -8.99
CA HIS A 220 3.85 5.66 -10.44
C HIS A 220 4.93 6.43 -11.22
N GLY A 221 6.02 6.83 -10.54
CA GLY A 221 7.11 7.62 -11.12
C GLY A 221 6.81 9.11 -11.21
N GLU A 222 5.85 9.61 -10.42
CA GLU A 222 5.61 11.04 -10.27
C GLU A 222 6.87 11.74 -9.72
N PRO A 223 7.19 12.94 -10.20
CA PRO A 223 8.38 13.66 -9.77
C PRO A 223 8.38 13.87 -8.27
N GLY A 224 9.58 13.83 -7.70
CA GLY A 224 9.82 14.17 -6.32
C GLY A 224 9.96 15.67 -6.10
N TYR A 225 10.27 16.04 -4.86
CA TYR A 225 10.47 17.45 -4.50
C TYR A 225 11.92 17.91 -4.70
N ARG A 226 12.89 16.99 -4.83
CA ARG A 226 14.31 17.34 -4.95
C ARG A 226 15.17 16.23 -5.56
N LYS A 227 15.93 16.57 -6.59
CA LYS A 227 17.02 15.76 -7.14
C LYS A 227 18.35 16.16 -6.51
N GLU A 228 19.19 15.19 -6.15
CA GLU A 228 20.52 15.43 -5.60
C GLU A 228 21.51 14.36 -6.05
N LYS A 229 22.79 14.55 -5.74
CA LYS A 229 23.80 13.50 -5.91
C LYS A 229 23.57 12.36 -4.92
N ILE A 230 23.97 11.15 -5.31
CA ILE A 230 23.91 9.97 -4.46
C ILE A 230 24.66 10.19 -3.15
N LYS A 231 24.07 9.72 -2.04
CA LYS A 231 24.61 9.85 -0.68
C LYS A 231 24.75 8.49 -0.03
N THR A 232 25.31 8.46 1.17
CA THR A 232 25.33 7.26 2.00
C THR A 232 23.93 6.93 2.52
N SER A 233 23.72 5.65 2.88
CA SER A 233 22.50 5.18 3.54
C SER A 233 22.18 5.98 4.81
N TYR A 234 23.20 6.29 5.61
CA TYR A 234 23.06 7.10 6.81
C TYR A 234 22.50 8.50 6.52
N GLU A 235 23.02 9.17 5.48
CA GLU A 235 22.52 10.49 5.06
C GLU A 235 21.10 10.43 4.47
N PHE A 236 20.73 9.34 3.79
CA PHE A 236 19.33 9.10 3.41
C PHE A 236 18.44 9.01 4.64
N GLY A 237 18.87 8.25 5.66
CA GLY A 237 18.16 8.14 6.94
C GLY A 237 17.97 9.51 7.59
N GLN A 238 19.01 10.34 7.62
CA GLN A 238 18.96 11.69 8.19
C GLN A 238 17.93 12.59 7.50
N GLU A 239 17.89 12.58 6.16
CA GLU A 239 16.89 13.39 5.43
C GLU A 239 15.48 12.89 5.72
N LEU A 240 15.22 11.57 5.59
CA LEU A 240 13.87 11.03 5.72
C LEU A 240 13.34 11.18 7.16
N ILE A 241 14.16 10.83 8.17
CA ILE A 241 13.82 11.03 9.59
C ILE A 241 13.67 12.52 9.90
N GLY A 242 14.53 13.38 9.33
CA GLY A 242 14.45 14.82 9.49
C GLY A 242 13.13 15.42 9.01
N ARG A 243 12.51 14.86 7.96
CA ARG A 243 11.18 15.27 7.51
C ARG A 243 10.06 14.69 8.37
N LEU A 244 10.12 13.40 8.66
CA LEU A 244 9.13 12.71 9.47
C LEU A 244 9.06 13.29 10.89
N SER A 245 10.19 13.64 11.49
CA SER A 245 10.26 14.27 12.82
C SER A 245 9.53 15.62 12.88
N LYS A 246 9.60 16.42 11.81
CA LYS A 246 8.88 17.70 11.71
C LYS A 246 7.37 17.49 11.55
N GLU A 247 6.98 16.52 10.72
CA GLU A 247 5.58 16.18 10.49
C GLU A 247 4.92 15.65 11.77
N PHE A 248 5.57 14.71 12.46
CA PHE A 248 5.04 14.12 13.70
C PHE A 248 5.25 14.99 14.93
N GLN A 249 6.15 15.97 14.88
CA GLN A 249 6.61 16.73 16.05
C GLN A 249 7.07 15.80 17.18
N PHE A 250 8.06 14.96 16.90
CA PHE A 250 8.52 13.91 17.82
C PHE A 250 8.69 14.37 19.27
N LYS A 251 8.21 13.55 20.19
CA LYS A 251 8.41 13.75 21.64
C LYS A 251 9.11 12.54 22.22
N GLN A 252 10.08 12.80 23.09
CA GLN A 252 10.79 11.75 23.81
C GLN A 252 9.79 10.81 24.51
N GLY A 253 9.98 9.50 24.36
CA GLY A 253 9.11 8.48 24.91
C GLY A 253 7.89 8.11 24.04
N ASP A 254 7.61 8.84 22.96
CA ASP A 254 6.63 8.40 21.96
C ASP A 254 7.04 7.02 21.39
N THR A 255 6.04 6.20 21.07
CA THR A 255 6.24 4.85 20.56
C THR A 255 5.81 4.77 19.10
N TYR A 256 6.65 4.17 18.26
CA TYR A 256 6.44 4.08 16.81
C TYR A 256 6.66 2.66 16.28
N GLY A 257 6.01 2.36 15.16
CA GLY A 257 6.34 1.25 14.27
C GLY A 257 7.07 1.78 13.05
N VAL A 258 8.00 0.99 12.51
CA VAL A 258 8.81 1.33 11.34
C VAL A 258 8.56 0.31 10.24
N LEU A 259 8.24 0.80 9.04
CA LEU A 259 8.23 -0.01 7.83
C LEU A 259 9.25 0.58 6.85
N VAL A 260 10.24 -0.22 6.49
CA VAL A 260 11.17 0.05 5.39
C VAL A 260 10.72 -0.77 4.19
N ASN A 261 10.29 -0.07 3.14
CA ASN A 261 9.71 -0.67 1.95
C ASN A 261 10.60 -0.45 0.73
N GLY A 262 11.10 -1.52 0.13
CA GLY A 262 11.78 -1.45 -1.16
C GLY A 262 10.80 -1.18 -2.31
N LEU A 263 11.17 -0.30 -3.24
CA LEU A 263 10.32 0.08 -4.38
C LEU A 263 10.38 -0.91 -5.55
N GLY A 264 11.04 -2.06 -5.39
CA GLY A 264 11.13 -3.09 -6.42
C GLY A 264 12.54 -3.67 -6.52
N ALA A 265 13.45 -2.94 -7.15
CA ALA A 265 14.77 -3.45 -7.51
C ALA A 265 15.86 -3.28 -6.43
N THR A 266 15.56 -2.62 -5.29
CA THR A 266 16.51 -2.48 -4.18
C THR A 266 16.69 -3.81 -3.45
N PRO A 267 17.89 -4.40 -3.42
CA PRO A 267 18.17 -5.65 -2.72
C PRO A 267 17.81 -5.58 -1.23
N LEU A 268 17.33 -6.70 -0.66
CA LEU A 268 17.07 -6.80 0.78
C LEU A 268 18.28 -6.43 1.65
N MET A 269 19.50 -6.73 1.17
CA MET A 269 20.74 -6.32 1.84
C MET A 269 20.80 -4.80 2.06
N GLU A 270 20.50 -4.02 1.03
CA GLU A 270 20.51 -2.55 1.11
C GLU A 270 19.38 -2.04 2.01
N GLN A 271 18.21 -2.68 1.96
CA GLN A 271 17.10 -2.36 2.86
C GLN A 271 17.46 -2.62 4.33
N PHE A 272 18.20 -3.70 4.62
CA PHE A 272 18.69 -4.00 5.97
C PHE A 272 19.83 -3.07 6.43
N VAL A 273 20.66 -2.58 5.51
CA VAL A 273 21.62 -1.50 5.82
C VAL A 273 20.86 -0.23 6.19
N PHE A 274 19.83 0.13 5.41
CA PHE A 274 19.04 1.32 5.65
C PHE A 274 18.25 1.29 6.96
N ILE A 275 17.55 0.19 7.28
CA ILE A 275 16.84 0.08 8.56
C ILE A 275 17.81 0.12 9.75
N ASN A 276 19.03 -0.43 9.63
CA ASN A 276 20.03 -0.32 10.69
C ASN A 276 20.38 1.16 10.97
N ASP A 277 20.64 1.94 9.92
CA ASP A 277 20.93 3.37 10.07
C ASP A 277 19.72 4.12 10.65
N VAL A 278 18.51 3.80 10.19
CA VAL A 278 17.27 4.40 10.69
C VAL A 278 17.05 4.11 12.17
N LEU A 279 17.19 2.85 12.60
CA LEU A 279 16.98 2.47 14.00
C LEU A 279 18.00 3.11 14.93
N ASN A 280 19.27 3.18 14.53
CA ASN A 280 20.31 3.86 15.31
C ASN A 280 20.00 5.36 15.45
N GLN A 281 19.60 6.02 14.37
CA GLN A 281 19.24 7.44 14.41
C GLN A 281 17.96 7.72 15.22
N LEU A 282 16.96 6.83 15.16
CA LEU A 282 15.73 6.97 15.97
C LEU A 282 16.00 6.74 17.46
N ASP A 283 16.92 5.84 17.83
CA ASP A 283 17.31 5.62 19.23
C ASP A 283 17.89 6.90 19.87
N GLU A 284 18.70 7.66 19.11
CA GLU A 284 19.27 8.95 19.54
C GLU A 284 18.20 10.01 19.86
N THR A 285 17.00 9.89 19.28
CA THR A 285 15.87 10.82 19.55
C THR A 285 15.10 10.48 20.83
N GLY A 286 15.38 9.33 21.46
CA GLY A 286 14.67 8.85 22.65
C GLY A 286 13.25 8.34 22.37
N LEU A 287 12.96 7.97 21.12
CA LEU A 287 11.74 7.29 20.72
C LEU A 287 11.81 5.79 21.04
N LYS A 288 10.65 5.15 21.19
CA LYS A 288 10.55 3.70 21.36
C LYS A 288 10.06 3.06 20.08
N ILE A 289 10.86 2.18 19.48
CA ILE A 289 10.43 1.42 18.30
C ILE A 289 9.91 0.06 18.75
N ALA A 290 8.59 -0.16 18.62
CA ALA A 290 7.92 -1.37 19.11
C ALA A 290 7.47 -2.33 17.99
N PHE A 291 7.58 -1.92 16.74
CA PHE A 291 7.29 -2.75 15.57
C PHE A 291 8.27 -2.40 14.44
N THR A 292 8.77 -3.41 13.74
CA THR A 292 9.62 -3.22 12.55
C THR A 292 9.22 -4.20 11.47
N LYS A 293 9.24 -3.77 10.21
CA LYS A 293 9.03 -4.62 9.03
C LYS A 293 9.88 -4.11 7.87
N VAL A 294 10.50 -5.02 7.12
CA VAL A 294 11.47 -4.71 6.06
C VAL A 294 11.23 -5.63 4.87
N GLY A 295 11.13 -5.07 3.67
CA GLY A 295 10.93 -5.84 2.45
C GLY A 295 10.20 -5.08 1.35
N ASN A 296 9.78 -5.78 0.31
CA ASN A 296 8.98 -5.20 -0.77
C ASN A 296 7.50 -5.44 -0.47
N TYR A 297 6.79 -4.41 -0.04
CA TYR A 297 5.38 -4.49 0.36
C TYR A 297 4.46 -3.68 -0.57
N MET A 298 4.93 -2.54 -1.06
CA MET A 298 4.29 -1.75 -2.11
C MET A 298 5.38 -1.25 -3.05
N THR A 299 5.52 -1.90 -4.19
CA THR A 299 6.60 -1.62 -5.14
C THR A 299 6.19 -0.58 -6.19
N SER A 300 7.09 -0.28 -7.11
CA SER A 300 6.85 0.44 -8.35
C SER A 300 7.63 -0.27 -9.45
N LEU A 301 7.13 -1.43 -9.88
CA LEU A 301 7.79 -2.31 -10.84
C LEU A 301 9.27 -2.56 -10.46
N GLU A 302 10.21 -2.28 -11.36
CA GLU A 302 11.65 -2.38 -11.12
C GLU A 302 12.32 -1.09 -10.60
N MET A 303 11.56 -0.16 -10.02
CA MET A 303 12.16 1.04 -9.40
C MET A 303 13.18 0.65 -8.33
N ALA A 304 14.42 1.10 -8.46
CA ALA A 304 15.38 1.04 -7.37
C ALA A 304 15.14 2.26 -6.48
N GLY A 305 14.86 2.02 -5.22
CA GLY A 305 14.52 3.04 -4.23
C GLY A 305 13.95 2.43 -2.95
N ILE A 306 13.67 3.28 -1.98
CA ILE A 306 13.13 2.86 -0.69
C ILE A 306 12.16 3.90 -0.15
N SER A 307 11.17 3.47 0.63
CA SER A 307 10.35 4.35 1.43
C SER A 307 10.43 4.00 2.90
N LEU A 308 10.43 5.03 3.74
CA LEU A 308 10.36 4.93 5.18
C LEU A 308 8.98 5.37 5.63
N THR A 309 8.24 4.44 6.24
CA THR A 309 6.95 4.68 6.87
C THR A 309 7.12 4.60 8.38
N LEU A 310 6.58 5.58 9.09
CA LEU A 310 6.39 5.52 10.53
C LEU A 310 4.89 5.52 10.85
N ILE A 311 4.52 4.70 11.82
CA ILE A 311 3.20 4.73 12.45
C ILE A 311 3.37 5.08 13.91
N LYS A 312 2.68 6.13 14.39
CA LYS A 312 2.62 6.41 15.82
C LYS A 312 1.74 5.36 16.50
N LEU A 313 2.32 4.60 17.43
CA LEU A 313 1.65 3.48 18.09
C LEU A 313 0.91 3.98 19.32
N GLU A 314 -0.31 4.45 19.06
CA GLU A 314 -1.31 4.73 20.07
C GLU A 314 -2.39 3.63 20.06
N ASN A 315 -3.32 3.67 21.03
CA ASN A 315 -4.46 2.75 21.09
C ASN A 315 -4.06 1.26 21.00
N ARG A 316 -4.77 0.48 20.18
CA ARG A 316 -4.55 -0.96 19.96
C ARG A 316 -3.76 -1.26 18.67
N TYR A 317 -3.12 -0.27 18.04
CA TYR A 317 -2.47 -0.47 16.73
C TYR A 317 -1.37 -1.53 16.77
N LEU A 318 -0.52 -1.53 17.80
CA LEU A 318 0.54 -2.54 17.96
C LEU A 318 -0.03 -3.96 18.12
N GLU A 319 -1.12 -4.10 18.87
CA GLU A 319 -1.80 -5.38 19.05
C GLU A 319 -2.31 -5.90 17.70
N LEU A 320 -3.01 -5.05 16.94
CA LEU A 320 -3.58 -5.39 15.64
C LEU A 320 -2.50 -5.67 14.58
N LEU A 321 -1.38 -4.96 14.59
CA LEU A 321 -0.22 -5.26 13.74
C LEU A 321 0.35 -6.66 14.01
N ASN A 322 0.38 -7.09 15.27
CA ASN A 322 0.92 -8.38 15.68
C ASN A 322 -0.07 -9.55 15.61
N LYS A 323 -1.35 -9.31 15.33
CA LYS A 323 -2.31 -10.39 15.09
C LYS A 323 -1.87 -11.27 13.93
N SER A 324 -2.07 -12.59 14.06
CA SER A 324 -1.86 -13.54 12.98
C SER A 324 -2.75 -13.23 11.79
N VAL A 325 -2.23 -13.49 10.60
CA VAL A 325 -2.94 -13.37 9.33
C VAL A 325 -2.58 -14.56 8.46
N HIS A 326 -3.45 -14.88 7.50
CA HIS A 326 -3.20 -15.91 6.50
C HIS A 326 -3.28 -15.29 5.11
N THR A 327 -2.18 -14.66 4.70
CA THR A 327 -2.02 -14.01 3.39
C THR A 327 -0.68 -14.43 2.77
N ILE A 328 -0.48 -14.10 1.50
CA ILE A 328 0.74 -14.47 0.76
C ILE A 328 1.95 -13.65 1.26
N ALA A 329 1.73 -12.38 1.64
CA ALA A 329 2.80 -11.39 1.74
C ALA A 329 2.93 -10.68 3.09
N TRP A 330 2.25 -11.13 4.15
CA TRP A 330 2.36 -10.50 5.49
C TRP A 330 2.94 -11.41 6.57
#